data_AF-A0A4Q5Z5E7-F1
#
_entry.id   AF-A0A4Q5Z5E7-F1
#
_cell.length_a   1.000
_cell.length_b   1.000
_cell.length_c   1.000
_cell.angle_alpha   90.00
_cell.angle_beta   90.00
_cell.angle_gamma   90.00
#
_symmetry.space_group_name_H-M   'P 1'
#
loop_
_entity.id
_entity.type
_entity.pdbx_description
1 polymer ?
#
loop_
_entity_poly.entity_id
_entity_poly.type
_entity_poly.pdbx_seq_one_letter_code
_entity_poly.pdbx_strand_id
1 'polypeptide(L)'
;MDKDKIKHRRLQELDNSDFEIVKGEPDIRGWDVKNAHGQKIGEVEELIVDAQQKKVRYMVVDLDDNELKLSHRKILLPIGMAELHQKDDDVILPNVTADHLSVLPVYDKNNITPDVERKICTTLGRKTETNSLLEGEEMHPEFYRHEYYNDDNLYKHRLQEVNPANDQKKKDSFRLIELMKEWSGFEPKMWGPTIIGFGAYHYKYASGHEGDMPLMGFSPRKAQFSLYVTDPSHNNKKLLEKLGKYSMGKACIYFKKLEDLNLDVLEKLSKETMQFIKKHY
;
A
#
# COMPACT_ATOMS: atom_id res chain seq x y z
N MET A 1 -9.11 -1.23 36.18
CA MET A 1 -8.31 -0.52 35.16
C MET A 1 -9.30 0.19 34.26
N ASP A 2 -9.11 1.49 34.06
CA ASP A 2 -10.12 2.38 33.48
C ASP A 2 -10.24 2.18 31.96
N LYS A 3 -11.44 1.81 31.46
CA LYS A 3 -11.68 1.54 30.03
C LYS A 3 -11.39 2.76 29.15
N ASP A 4 -11.49 3.96 29.73
CA ASP A 4 -11.25 5.22 29.02
C ASP A 4 -9.77 5.48 28.71
N LYS A 5 -8.82 4.91 29.47
CA LYS A 5 -7.38 5.04 29.14
C LYS A 5 -6.95 4.20 27.93
N ILE A 6 -7.69 3.15 27.59
CA ILE A 6 -7.36 2.28 26.45
C ILE A 6 -7.71 2.97 25.12
N LYS A 7 -8.82 3.72 25.07
CA LYS A 7 -9.27 4.45 23.87
C LYS A 7 -8.30 5.52 23.35
N HIS A 8 -7.39 6.00 24.19
CA HIS A 8 -6.43 7.05 23.84
C HIS A 8 -5.03 6.53 23.49
N ARG A 9 -4.79 5.22 23.50
CA ARG A 9 -3.51 4.65 23.08
C ARG A 9 -3.41 4.63 21.56
N ARG A 10 -2.25 4.98 21.02
CA ARG A 10 -2.02 4.96 19.57
C ARG A 10 -2.20 3.58 18.96
N LEU A 11 -1.62 2.54 19.58
CA LEU A 11 -1.77 1.15 19.15
C LEU A 11 -2.92 0.50 19.93
N GLN A 12 -3.89 -0.06 19.21
CA GLN A 12 -5.11 -0.66 19.77
C GLN A 12 -5.40 -2.01 19.11
N GLU A 13 -5.92 -2.97 19.86
CA GLU A 13 -6.55 -4.17 19.31
C GLU A 13 -7.75 -3.77 18.44
N LEU A 14 -7.90 -4.39 17.27
CA LEU A 14 -8.97 -4.07 16.34
C LEU A 14 -10.35 -4.30 16.95
N ASP A 15 -10.59 -5.41 17.67
CA ASP A 15 -11.89 -5.69 18.31
C ASP A 15 -12.29 -4.68 19.38
N ASN A 16 -11.31 -4.05 20.02
CA ASN A 16 -11.53 -3.06 21.07
C ASN A 16 -11.45 -1.61 20.56
N SER A 17 -11.57 -1.42 19.25
CA SER A 17 -11.46 -0.13 18.58
C SER A 17 -12.71 0.24 17.78
N ASP A 18 -12.79 1.50 17.34
CA ASP A 18 -13.86 1.95 16.43
C ASP A 18 -13.50 1.71 14.93
N PHE A 19 -12.49 0.86 14.66
CA PHE A 19 -12.02 0.54 13.31
C PHE A 19 -12.55 -0.81 12.83
N GLU A 20 -12.71 -0.93 11.51
CA GLU A 20 -13.12 -2.15 10.83
C GLU A 20 -12.19 -2.44 9.64
N ILE A 21 -12.10 -3.72 9.27
CA ILE A 21 -11.43 -4.10 8.02
C ILE A 21 -12.23 -3.53 6.85
N VAL A 22 -11.51 -2.91 5.90
CA VAL A 22 -12.13 -2.32 4.70
C VAL A 22 -12.88 -3.41 3.94
N LYS A 23 -14.12 -3.12 3.55
CA LYS A 23 -14.97 -4.04 2.79
C LYS A 23 -14.23 -4.58 1.55
N GLY A 24 -14.10 -5.90 1.47
CA GLY A 24 -13.47 -6.61 0.36
C GLY A 24 -12.00 -6.96 0.58
N GLU A 25 -11.39 -6.48 1.67
CA GLU A 25 -10.13 -7.03 2.18
C GLU A 25 -10.43 -8.21 3.11
N PRO A 26 -9.60 -9.27 3.10
CA PRO A 26 -9.79 -10.39 4.00
C PRO A 26 -9.52 -9.98 5.45
N ASP A 27 -10.41 -10.41 6.35
CA ASP A 27 -10.11 -10.44 7.77
C ASP A 27 -9.35 -11.73 8.06
N ILE A 28 -8.07 -11.57 8.43
CA ILE A 28 -7.15 -12.70 8.61
C ILE A 28 -7.18 -13.29 10.02
N ARG A 29 -8.02 -12.75 10.91
CA ARG A 29 -8.20 -13.31 12.26
C ARG A 29 -8.85 -14.67 12.17
N GLY A 30 -8.38 -15.61 12.98
CA GLY A 30 -8.74 -17.03 12.95
C GLY A 30 -8.02 -17.84 11.87
N TRP A 31 -7.08 -17.26 11.13
CA TRP A 31 -6.35 -17.99 10.08
C TRP A 31 -5.10 -18.67 10.64
N ASP A 32 -4.78 -19.85 10.11
CA ASP A 32 -3.55 -20.57 10.46
C ASP A 32 -2.32 -19.78 10.01
N VAL A 33 -1.34 -19.67 10.89
CA VAL A 33 -0.03 -19.12 10.57
C VAL A 33 0.94 -20.26 10.28
N LYS A 34 1.62 -20.22 9.14
CA LYS A 34 2.55 -21.27 8.69
C LYS A 34 3.91 -20.70 8.31
N ASN A 35 4.95 -21.51 8.41
CA ASN A 35 6.27 -21.14 7.88
C ASN A 35 6.37 -21.41 6.36
N ALA A 36 7.51 -21.06 5.74
CA ALA A 36 7.77 -21.31 4.32
C ALA A 36 7.70 -22.80 3.89
N HIS A 37 7.80 -23.73 4.84
CA HIS A 37 7.71 -25.17 4.60
C HIS A 37 6.29 -25.72 4.83
N GLY A 38 5.31 -24.86 5.12
CA GLY A 38 3.92 -25.23 5.38
C GLY A 38 3.65 -25.76 6.79
N GLN A 39 4.62 -25.71 7.71
CA GLN A 39 4.41 -26.15 9.09
C GLN A 39 3.64 -25.10 9.89
N LYS A 40 2.65 -25.52 10.67
CA LYS A 40 1.82 -24.65 11.51
C LYS A 40 2.65 -24.06 12.66
N ILE A 41 2.64 -22.73 12.71
CA ILE A 41 3.21 -21.89 13.76
C ILE A 41 2.16 -21.58 14.83
N GLY A 42 0.90 -21.42 14.44
CA GLY A 42 -0.16 -20.93 15.33
C GLY A 42 -1.38 -20.43 14.56
N GLU A 43 -2.13 -19.51 15.16
CA GLU A 43 -3.30 -18.85 14.57
C GLU A 43 -3.23 -17.33 14.79
N VAL A 44 -3.70 -16.53 13.83
CA VAL A 44 -3.86 -15.08 14.03
C VAL A 44 -5.04 -14.82 14.94
N GLU A 45 -4.79 -14.35 16.16
CA GLU A 45 -5.86 -14.06 17.11
C GLU A 45 -6.42 -12.64 16.94
N GLU A 46 -5.55 -11.66 16.71
CA GLU A 46 -5.94 -10.26 16.68
C GLU A 46 -5.01 -9.41 15.79
N LEU A 47 -5.48 -8.24 15.36
CA LEU A 47 -4.72 -7.23 14.65
C LEU A 47 -4.55 -5.98 15.53
N ILE A 48 -3.35 -5.40 15.49
CA ILE A 48 -3.07 -4.14 16.18
C ILE A 48 -3.03 -3.00 15.18
N VAL A 49 -3.90 -2.02 15.40
CA VAL A 49 -4.11 -0.84 14.56
C VAL A 49 -3.45 0.38 15.20
N ASP A 50 -2.75 1.16 14.40
CA ASP A 50 -2.39 2.54 14.70
C ASP A 50 -3.63 3.42 14.47
N ALA A 51 -4.29 3.83 15.54
CA ALA A 51 -5.52 4.61 15.52
C ALA A 51 -5.34 6.02 14.92
N GLN A 52 -4.14 6.59 15.03
CA GLN A 52 -3.85 7.91 14.47
C GLN A 52 -3.70 7.83 12.95
N GLN A 53 -3.02 6.79 12.46
CA GLN A 53 -2.74 6.61 11.03
C GLN A 53 -3.77 5.72 10.30
N LYS A 54 -4.69 5.09 11.03
CA LYS A 54 -5.70 4.14 10.52
C LYS A 54 -5.07 3.00 9.71
N LYS A 55 -3.99 2.42 10.25
CA LYS A 55 -3.19 1.38 9.60
C LYS A 55 -2.96 0.20 10.54
N VAL A 56 -3.11 -1.02 10.03
CA VAL A 56 -2.67 -2.22 10.75
C VAL A 56 -1.15 -2.22 10.81
N ARG A 57 -0.57 -2.45 11.99
CA ARG A 57 0.89 -2.48 12.20
C ARG A 57 1.40 -3.86 12.59
N TYR A 58 0.60 -4.59 13.36
CA TYR A 58 0.99 -5.90 13.87
C TYR A 58 -0.17 -6.88 13.80
N MET A 59 0.17 -8.15 13.85
CA MET A 59 -0.73 -9.24 14.20
C MET A 59 -0.31 -9.87 15.52
N VAL A 60 -1.27 -10.30 16.31
CA VAL A 60 -1.09 -11.18 17.47
C VAL A 60 -1.27 -12.60 16.97
N VAL A 61 -0.24 -13.43 17.17
CA VAL A 61 -0.28 -14.85 16.81
C VAL A 61 -0.28 -15.67 18.09
N ASP A 62 -1.30 -16.50 18.25
CA ASP A 62 -1.35 -17.51 19.29
C ASP A 62 -0.53 -18.73 18.82
N LEU A 63 0.52 -19.08 19.56
CA LEU A 63 1.39 -20.21 19.24
C LEU A 63 0.84 -21.54 19.77
N ASP A 64 -0.41 -21.59 20.20
CA ASP A 64 -1.07 -22.84 20.55
C ASP A 64 -1.17 -23.79 19.34
N ASP A 65 -1.13 -25.10 19.62
CA ASP A 65 -1.20 -26.18 18.64
C ASP A 65 -0.16 -26.09 17.49
N ASN A 66 1.02 -25.54 17.79
CA ASN A 66 2.12 -25.40 16.82
C ASN A 66 2.89 -26.71 16.57
N GLU A 67 3.36 -26.91 15.34
CA GLU A 67 4.19 -28.05 14.92
C GLU A 67 5.69 -27.86 15.20
N LEU A 68 6.08 -26.71 15.77
CA LEU A 68 7.47 -26.30 15.98
C LEU A 68 7.99 -26.57 17.41
N LYS A 69 7.15 -27.17 18.28
CA LYS A 69 7.46 -27.42 19.71
C LYS A 69 7.78 -26.14 20.49
N LEU A 70 7.18 -25.01 20.09
CA LEU A 70 7.30 -23.74 20.78
C LEU A 70 6.41 -23.72 22.03
N SER A 71 6.74 -22.87 22.99
CA SER A 71 5.90 -22.65 24.16
C SER A 71 4.58 -21.98 23.79
N HIS A 72 3.51 -22.47 24.40
CA HIS A 72 2.14 -21.96 24.31
C HIS A 72 2.06 -20.54 24.86
N ARG A 73 1.96 -19.55 23.96
CA ARG A 73 1.89 -18.13 24.29
C ARG A 73 1.52 -17.32 23.05
N LYS A 74 1.07 -16.10 23.28
CA LYS A 74 0.83 -15.12 22.22
C LYS A 74 2.07 -14.29 21.96
N ILE A 75 2.32 -13.99 20.70
CA ILE A 75 3.42 -13.14 20.26
C ILE A 75 2.90 -12.02 19.35
N LEU A 76 3.67 -10.94 19.26
CA LEU A 76 3.36 -9.81 18.40
C LEU A 76 4.33 -9.79 17.20
N LEU A 77 3.79 -9.76 15.99
CA LEU A 77 4.56 -9.78 14.75
C LEU A 77 4.21 -8.60 13.84
N PRO A 78 5.20 -7.91 13.24
CA PRO A 78 4.93 -6.86 12.27
C PRO A 78 4.18 -7.40 11.04
N ILE A 79 3.14 -6.68 10.61
CA ILE A 79 2.22 -7.14 9.54
C ILE A 79 2.93 -7.41 8.20
N GLY A 80 3.97 -6.63 7.88
CA GLY A 80 4.71 -6.71 6.62
C GLY A 80 5.68 -7.89 6.54
N MET A 81 5.82 -8.69 7.61
CA MET A 81 6.57 -9.95 7.58
C MET A 81 5.73 -11.14 7.12
N ALA A 82 4.42 -10.95 6.99
CA ALA A 82 3.50 -11.97 6.56
C ALA A 82 3.12 -11.81 5.10
N GLU A 83 2.72 -12.93 4.51
CA GLU A 83 2.19 -13.05 3.15
C GLU A 83 0.95 -13.97 3.22
N LEU A 84 -0.14 -13.65 2.52
CA LEU A 84 -1.30 -14.53 2.47
C LEU A 84 -1.03 -15.68 1.50
N HIS A 85 -1.43 -16.88 1.92
CA HIS A 85 -1.45 -18.01 1.02
C HIS A 85 -2.40 -17.73 -0.16
N GLN A 86 -2.05 -18.28 -1.33
CA GLN A 86 -2.68 -17.89 -2.60
C GLN A 86 -4.15 -18.28 -2.67
N LYS A 87 -4.52 -19.38 -2.01
CA LYS A 87 -5.86 -19.99 -2.11
C LYS A 87 -6.48 -20.27 -0.77
N ASP A 88 -5.65 -20.75 0.15
CA ASP A 88 -6.09 -21.08 1.50
C ASP A 88 -6.08 -19.84 2.37
N ASP A 89 -6.95 -19.85 3.38
CA ASP A 89 -7.02 -18.84 4.42
C ASP A 89 -5.93 -19.09 5.46
N ASP A 90 -4.69 -19.07 4.97
CA ASP A 90 -3.45 -19.22 5.74
C ASP A 90 -2.61 -17.94 5.60
N VAL A 91 -1.91 -17.60 6.68
CA VAL A 91 -0.87 -16.58 6.73
C VAL A 91 0.49 -17.26 6.72
N ILE A 92 1.37 -16.86 5.81
CA ILE A 92 2.71 -17.40 5.64
C ILE A 92 3.75 -16.42 6.20
N LEU A 93 4.67 -16.91 7.02
CA LEU A 93 5.84 -16.17 7.51
C LEU A 93 7.10 -16.69 6.81
N PRO A 94 7.45 -16.19 5.61
CA PRO A 94 8.53 -16.76 4.81
C PRO A 94 9.92 -16.55 5.44
N ASN A 95 10.10 -15.47 6.21
CA ASN A 95 11.39 -15.03 6.73
C ASN A 95 11.48 -15.09 8.27
N VAL A 96 10.58 -15.83 8.93
CA VAL A 96 10.57 -15.99 10.39
C VAL A 96 10.89 -17.43 10.76
N THR A 97 11.90 -17.63 11.61
CA THR A 97 12.37 -18.95 12.04
C THR A 97 11.83 -19.32 13.42
N ALA A 98 11.87 -20.61 13.77
CA ALA A 98 11.50 -21.08 15.11
C ALA A 98 12.35 -20.42 16.21
N ASP A 99 13.64 -20.17 15.94
CA ASP A 99 14.52 -19.47 16.88
C ASP A 99 14.03 -18.04 17.13
N HIS A 100 13.68 -17.28 16.09
CA HIS A 100 13.08 -15.96 16.26
C HIS A 100 11.80 -16.04 17.11
N LEU A 101 10.90 -16.96 16.79
CA LEU A 101 9.63 -17.14 17.50
C LEU A 101 9.83 -17.50 18.98
N SER A 102 10.85 -18.29 19.31
CA SER A 102 11.16 -18.70 20.67
C SER A 102 11.63 -17.54 21.57
N VAL A 103 12.30 -16.53 20.99
CA VAL A 103 12.90 -15.41 21.75
C VAL A 103 12.06 -14.14 21.75
N LEU A 104 11.02 -14.06 20.92
CA LEU A 104 10.09 -12.92 20.91
C LEU A 104 9.45 -12.73 22.29
N PRO A 105 9.15 -11.50 22.74
CA PRO A 105 8.45 -11.28 24.01
C PRO A 105 7.03 -11.85 23.97
N VAL A 106 6.49 -12.21 25.14
CA VAL A 106 5.06 -12.56 25.28
C VAL A 106 4.23 -11.31 25.03
N TYR A 107 3.17 -11.44 24.24
CA TYR A 107 2.23 -10.37 23.99
C TYR A 107 1.45 -10.02 25.27
N ASP A 108 1.42 -8.73 25.59
CA ASP A 108 0.56 -8.14 26.61
C ASP A 108 -0.10 -6.90 26.02
N LYS A 109 -1.43 -6.97 25.83
CA LYS A 109 -2.24 -5.88 25.29
C LYS A 109 -2.12 -4.56 26.05
N ASN A 110 -1.73 -4.61 27.31
CA ASN A 110 -1.56 -3.42 28.12
C ASN A 110 -0.17 -2.79 28.01
N ASN A 111 0.77 -3.48 27.34
CA ASN A 111 2.20 -3.15 27.37
C ASN A 111 2.87 -3.26 25.99
N ILE A 112 2.28 -2.61 24.98
CA ILE A 112 2.93 -2.39 23.68
C ILE A 112 3.67 -1.05 23.73
N THR A 113 4.89 -1.07 24.26
CA THR A 113 5.74 0.12 24.40
C THR A 113 6.78 0.20 23.29
N PRO A 114 7.38 1.38 23.04
CA PRO A 114 8.47 1.50 22.08
C PRO A 114 9.62 0.52 22.33
N ASP A 115 9.93 0.20 23.60
CA ASP A 115 10.99 -0.75 23.94
C ASP A 115 10.64 -2.18 23.50
N VAL A 116 9.38 -2.57 23.67
CA VAL A 116 8.86 -3.85 23.17
C VAL A 116 8.92 -3.90 21.66
N GLU A 117 8.48 -2.85 20.96
CA GLU A 117 8.53 -2.75 19.50
C GLU A 117 9.97 -2.83 18.95
N ARG A 118 10.93 -2.14 19.58
CA ARG A 118 12.36 -2.25 19.21
C ARG A 118 12.88 -3.66 19.42
N LYS A 119 12.55 -4.28 20.56
CA LYS A 119 12.97 -5.64 20.89
C LYS A 119 12.44 -6.64 19.87
N ILE A 120 11.18 -6.53 19.45
CA ILE A 120 10.59 -7.35 18.39
C ILE A 120 11.40 -7.19 17.10
N CYS A 121 11.64 -5.94 16.68
CA CYS A 121 12.39 -5.65 15.46
C CYS A 121 13.81 -6.23 15.47
N THR A 122 14.56 -6.04 16.56
CA THR A 122 15.94 -6.54 16.65
C THR A 122 15.99 -8.07 16.71
N THR A 123 15.04 -8.70 17.40
CA THR A 123 14.86 -10.16 17.41
C THR A 123 14.61 -10.72 16.01
N LEU A 124 13.88 -9.98 15.16
CA LEU A 124 13.55 -10.39 13.79
C LEU A 124 14.65 -10.06 12.77
N GLY A 125 15.75 -9.42 13.22
CA GLY A 125 16.91 -9.11 12.38
C GLY A 125 16.96 -7.69 11.81
N ARG A 126 16.04 -6.79 12.21
CA ARG A 126 16.12 -5.37 11.83
C ARG A 126 17.33 -4.74 12.52
N LYS A 127 18.24 -4.17 11.72
CA LYS A 127 19.38 -3.41 12.23
C LYS A 127 18.89 -2.14 12.93
N THR A 128 19.51 -1.82 14.06
CA THR A 128 19.20 -0.61 14.81
C THR A 128 19.52 0.63 13.97
N GLU A 129 18.53 1.49 13.75
CA GLU A 129 18.74 2.77 13.08
C GLU A 129 19.29 3.81 14.08
N THR A 130 20.21 4.67 13.63
CA THR A 130 20.98 5.62 14.45
C THR A 130 20.23 6.90 14.83
N ASN A 131 19.03 7.13 14.30
CA ASN A 131 18.27 8.36 14.53
C ASN A 131 17.36 8.24 15.77
N SER A 132 16.94 9.38 16.32
CA SER A 132 15.93 9.41 17.40
C SER A 132 14.60 8.85 16.89
N LEU A 133 14.31 7.59 17.23
CA LEU A 133 13.08 6.88 16.86
C LEU A 133 11.89 7.17 17.80
N LEU A 134 12.08 8.06 18.78
CA LEU A 134 11.06 8.43 19.75
C LEU A 134 10.57 9.86 19.51
N GLU A 135 9.26 10.05 19.66
CA GLU A 135 8.60 11.35 19.72
C GLU A 135 7.83 11.41 21.04
N GLY A 136 8.46 11.96 22.09
CA GLY A 136 7.94 11.86 23.45
C GLY A 136 8.02 10.41 23.99
N GLU A 137 6.89 9.88 24.45
CA GLU A 137 6.75 8.50 24.95
C GLU A 137 6.34 7.50 23.85
N GLU A 138 6.18 7.94 22.61
CA GLU A 138 5.73 7.12 21.47
C GLU A 138 6.81 6.94 20.40
N MET A 139 6.61 5.94 19.52
CA MET A 139 7.45 5.75 18.34
C MET A 139 7.21 6.82 17.29
N HIS A 140 8.27 7.44 16.79
CA HIS A 140 8.19 8.39 15.69
C HIS A 140 7.64 7.71 14.42
N PRO A 141 6.77 8.35 13.61
CA PRO A 141 6.15 7.74 12.42
C PRO A 141 7.12 7.09 11.41
N GLU A 142 8.35 7.62 11.28
CA GLU A 142 9.41 7.03 10.44
C GLU A 142 9.73 5.57 10.80
N PHE A 143 9.59 5.19 12.07
CA PHE A 143 9.82 3.81 12.53
C PHE A 143 9.00 2.79 11.73
N TYR A 144 7.79 3.18 11.32
CA TYR A 144 6.83 2.35 10.58
C TYR A 144 6.93 2.48 9.06
N ARG A 145 7.91 3.21 8.52
CA ARG A 145 8.18 3.23 7.07
C ARG A 145 9.02 2.04 6.59
N HIS A 146 9.49 1.20 7.51
CA HIS A 146 10.26 0.00 7.23
C HIS A 146 9.40 -1.11 6.59
N GLU A 147 10.03 -2.01 5.83
CA GLU A 147 9.35 -3.13 5.15
C GLU A 147 8.57 -4.06 6.09
N TYR A 148 8.94 -4.11 7.37
CA TYR A 148 8.23 -4.86 8.41
C TYR A 148 6.79 -4.39 8.62
N TYR A 149 6.47 -3.18 8.20
CA TYR A 149 5.15 -2.56 8.34
C TYR A 149 4.49 -2.25 6.99
N ASN A 150 5.07 -2.74 5.89
CA ASN A 150 4.48 -2.60 4.57
C ASN A 150 3.41 -3.68 4.36
N ASP A 151 2.15 -3.32 4.50
CA ASP A 151 1.00 -4.21 4.33
C ASP A 151 0.81 -4.69 2.88
N ASP A 152 1.46 -4.07 1.88
CA ASP A 152 1.47 -4.58 0.51
C ASP A 152 2.15 -5.96 0.39
N ASN A 153 3.08 -6.27 1.31
CA ASN A 153 3.73 -7.59 1.36
C ASN A 153 2.73 -8.70 1.66
N LEU A 154 1.71 -8.40 2.49
CA LEU A 154 0.68 -9.34 2.88
C LEU A 154 -0.04 -9.90 1.65
N TYR A 155 -0.35 -9.06 0.66
CA TYR A 155 -1.11 -9.46 -0.52
C TYR A 155 -0.24 -9.93 -1.69
N LYS A 156 1.09 -9.93 -1.55
CA LYS A 156 2.05 -10.12 -2.64
C LYS A 156 1.80 -11.40 -3.44
N HIS A 157 1.44 -12.50 -2.79
CA HIS A 157 1.18 -13.79 -3.45
C HIS A 157 -0.29 -14.04 -3.79
N ARG A 158 -1.23 -13.54 -2.99
CA ARG A 158 -2.66 -13.62 -3.33
C ARG A 158 -3.02 -12.74 -4.55
N LEU A 159 -2.25 -11.68 -4.81
CA LEU A 159 -2.31 -10.88 -6.04
C LEU A 159 -1.51 -11.49 -7.21
N GLN A 160 -0.72 -12.55 -6.97
CA GLN A 160 -0.02 -13.36 -7.98
C GLN A 160 -0.84 -14.54 -8.48
N GLU A 161 -2.16 -14.57 -8.25
CA GLU A 161 -3.01 -15.16 -9.28
C GLU A 161 -2.54 -14.60 -10.62
N VAL A 162 -2.11 -15.51 -11.48
CA VAL A 162 -1.77 -15.29 -12.88
C VAL A 162 -3.01 -14.70 -13.54
N ASN A 163 -3.16 -13.39 -13.41
CA ASN A 163 -4.09 -12.61 -14.18
C ASN A 163 -3.27 -12.16 -15.38
N PRO A 164 -3.54 -12.65 -16.60
CA PRO A 164 -2.96 -12.08 -17.81
C PRO A 164 -3.13 -10.56 -17.83
N ALA A 165 -4.16 -10.03 -17.15
CA ALA A 165 -4.36 -8.62 -16.97
C ALA A 165 -3.27 -7.93 -16.12
N ASN A 166 -2.61 -8.56 -15.14
CA ASN A 166 -1.56 -7.92 -14.33
C ASN A 166 -0.21 -7.85 -15.08
N ASP A 167 0.15 -8.92 -15.79
CA ASP A 167 1.29 -8.90 -16.71
C ASP A 167 1.06 -7.93 -17.86
N GLN A 168 -0.15 -7.91 -18.42
CA GLN A 168 -0.53 -6.93 -19.44
C GLN A 168 -0.50 -5.51 -18.85
N LYS A 169 -0.98 -5.29 -17.62
CA LYS A 169 -0.95 -3.98 -16.98
C LYS A 169 0.47 -3.48 -16.76
N LYS A 170 1.38 -4.37 -16.40
CA LYS A 170 2.80 -4.07 -16.23
C LYS A 170 3.43 -3.73 -17.58
N LYS A 171 3.17 -4.52 -18.63
CA LYS A 171 3.62 -4.23 -20.00
C LYS A 171 3.08 -2.90 -20.51
N ASP A 172 1.78 -2.66 -20.35
CA ASP A 172 1.11 -1.41 -20.72
C ASP A 172 1.68 -0.22 -19.94
N SER A 173 2.02 -0.39 -18.65
CA SER A 173 2.66 0.66 -17.84
C SER A 173 4.04 1.02 -18.37
N PHE A 174 4.88 0.03 -18.70
CA PHE A 174 6.18 0.31 -19.31
C PHE A 174 6.02 0.97 -20.69
N ARG A 175 5.07 0.51 -21.49
CA ARG A 175 4.80 1.12 -22.80
C ARG A 175 4.31 2.56 -22.67
N LEU A 176 3.44 2.85 -21.69
CA LEU A 176 3.00 4.21 -21.39
C LEU A 176 4.17 5.09 -20.93
N ILE A 177 5.11 4.55 -20.13
CA ILE A 177 6.30 5.30 -19.72
C ILE A 177 7.12 5.72 -20.94
N GLU A 178 7.38 4.80 -21.87
CA GLU A 178 8.11 5.08 -23.11
C GLU A 178 7.41 6.16 -23.95
N LEU A 179 6.12 5.96 -24.23
CA LEU A 179 5.30 6.87 -25.04
C LEU A 179 5.22 8.27 -24.42
N MET A 180 4.94 8.37 -23.13
CA MET A 180 4.80 9.65 -22.46
C MET A 180 6.13 10.38 -22.32
N LYS A 181 7.23 9.64 -22.12
CA LYS A 181 8.58 10.20 -22.18
C LYS A 181 8.88 10.78 -23.56
N GLU A 182 8.57 10.03 -24.62
CA GLU A 182 8.76 10.48 -26.01
C GLU A 182 7.92 11.72 -26.33
N TRP A 183 6.64 11.73 -25.97
CA TRP A 183 5.73 12.83 -26.28
C TRP A 183 6.03 14.10 -25.48
N SER A 184 6.41 13.95 -24.22
CA SER A 184 6.62 15.07 -23.30
C SER A 184 8.06 15.60 -23.27
N GLY A 185 9.04 14.76 -23.58
CA GLY A 185 10.47 15.06 -23.42
C GLY A 185 10.97 15.04 -21.97
N PHE A 186 10.14 14.62 -21.01
CA PHE A 186 10.52 14.54 -19.59
C PHE A 186 10.76 13.10 -19.14
N GLU A 187 11.66 12.92 -18.17
CA GLU A 187 11.81 11.64 -17.46
C GLU A 187 10.60 11.38 -16.54
N PRO A 188 10.16 10.13 -16.40
CA PRO A 188 9.10 9.76 -15.46
C PRO A 188 9.56 10.01 -14.03
N LYS A 189 8.66 10.51 -13.19
CA LYS A 189 8.85 10.64 -11.74
C LYS A 189 7.62 10.13 -10.99
N MET A 190 7.83 9.60 -9.80
CA MET A 190 6.73 9.26 -8.90
C MET A 190 6.15 10.54 -8.28
N TRP A 191 4.84 10.68 -8.36
CA TRP A 191 4.04 11.74 -7.74
C TRP A 191 3.13 11.11 -6.69
N GLY A 192 3.53 11.23 -5.43
CA GLY A 192 2.91 10.48 -4.34
C GLY A 192 3.06 8.96 -4.55
N PRO A 193 2.17 8.14 -3.95
CA PRO A 193 2.35 6.69 -3.92
C PRO A 193 1.96 5.97 -5.22
N THR A 194 1.20 6.61 -6.12
CA THR A 194 0.51 5.89 -7.21
C THR A 194 0.56 6.54 -8.59
N ILE A 195 1.06 7.78 -8.73
CA ILE A 195 1.08 8.48 -10.01
C ILE A 195 2.50 8.44 -10.58
N ILE A 196 2.62 8.03 -11.83
CA ILE A 196 3.82 8.22 -12.65
C ILE A 196 3.56 9.44 -13.52
N GLY A 197 4.28 10.52 -13.26
CA GLY A 197 4.09 11.82 -13.88
C GLY A 197 5.30 12.31 -14.68
N PHE A 198 5.03 13.21 -15.61
CA PHE A 198 5.99 13.78 -16.55
C PHE A 198 5.88 15.31 -16.53
N GLY A 199 7.02 15.99 -16.35
CA GLY A 199 7.06 17.43 -16.13
C GLY A 199 6.36 17.86 -14.85
N ALA A 200 6.25 19.17 -14.64
CA ALA A 200 5.52 19.77 -13.54
C ALA A 200 4.97 21.15 -13.96
N TYR A 201 3.84 21.55 -13.40
CA TYR A 201 3.34 22.92 -13.42
C TYR A 201 2.78 23.29 -12.05
N HIS A 202 2.81 24.58 -11.74
CA HIS A 202 2.23 25.14 -10.54
C HIS A 202 0.90 25.79 -10.89
N TYR A 203 -0.18 25.45 -10.18
CA TYR A 203 -1.49 26.06 -10.38
C TYR A 203 -1.88 26.91 -9.19
N LYS A 204 -2.65 27.98 -9.43
CA LYS A 204 -3.24 28.82 -8.40
C LYS A 204 -4.68 29.16 -8.75
N TYR A 205 -5.62 28.80 -7.89
CA TYR A 205 -7.03 29.15 -8.04
C TYR A 205 -7.33 30.55 -7.52
N ALA A 206 -8.43 31.15 -7.99
CA ALA A 206 -8.91 32.45 -7.53
C ALA A 206 -9.23 32.47 -6.02
N SER A 207 -9.51 31.31 -5.41
CA SER A 207 -9.69 31.15 -3.96
C SER A 207 -8.38 31.24 -3.16
N GLY A 208 -7.22 31.30 -3.82
CA GLY A 208 -5.89 31.29 -3.20
C GLY A 208 -5.29 29.90 -2.99
N HIS A 209 -6.04 28.82 -3.28
CA HIS A 209 -5.50 27.45 -3.22
C HIS A 209 -4.54 27.21 -4.38
N GLU A 210 -3.34 26.70 -4.10
CA GLU A 210 -2.29 26.45 -5.08
C GLU A 210 -1.55 25.13 -4.81
N GLY A 211 -0.83 24.64 -5.80
CA GLY A 211 -0.04 23.42 -5.68
C GLY A 211 0.64 23.02 -6.99
N ASP A 212 1.38 21.93 -6.94
CA ASP A 212 2.10 21.37 -8.09
C ASP A 212 1.40 20.13 -8.63
N MET A 213 1.38 19.98 -9.95
CA MET A 213 0.90 18.78 -10.63
C MET A 213 1.81 18.41 -11.80
N PRO A 214 1.85 17.12 -12.19
CA PRO A 214 2.54 16.74 -13.42
C PRO A 214 1.82 17.32 -14.64
N LEU A 215 2.56 17.63 -15.72
CA LEU A 215 1.95 18.07 -16.98
C LEU A 215 1.06 16.98 -17.58
N MET A 216 1.50 15.74 -17.41
CA MET A 216 0.74 14.55 -17.75
C MET A 216 1.20 13.36 -16.90
N GLY A 217 0.36 12.36 -16.75
CA GLY A 217 0.74 11.14 -16.04
C GLY A 217 -0.33 10.08 -16.05
N PHE A 218 -0.05 8.96 -15.37
CA PHE A 218 -1.01 7.90 -15.17
C PHE A 218 -0.80 7.15 -13.85
N SER A 219 -1.84 6.42 -13.42
CA SER A 219 -1.80 5.49 -12.29
C SER A 219 -2.32 4.12 -12.72
N PRO A 220 -1.52 3.05 -12.62
CA PRO A 220 -1.98 1.68 -12.83
C PRO A 220 -2.70 1.17 -11.56
N ARG A 221 -3.99 1.49 -11.40
CA ARG A 221 -4.77 1.05 -10.23
C ARG A 221 -5.26 -0.40 -10.38
N LYS A 222 -5.70 -1.03 -9.28
CA LYS A 222 -6.20 -2.43 -9.26
C LYS A 222 -7.18 -2.73 -10.41
N ALA A 223 -8.28 -1.96 -10.51
CA ALA A 223 -9.32 -2.20 -11.51
C ALA A 223 -9.00 -1.69 -12.94
N GLN A 224 -8.31 -0.54 -13.07
CA GLN A 224 -8.13 0.17 -14.35
C GLN A 224 -6.99 1.19 -14.26
N PHE A 225 -6.51 1.68 -15.40
CA PHE A 225 -5.64 2.84 -15.44
C PHE A 225 -6.43 4.11 -15.18
N SER A 226 -5.81 5.07 -14.49
CA SER A 226 -6.25 6.46 -14.44
C SER A 226 -5.25 7.30 -15.19
N LEU A 227 -5.71 8.10 -16.14
CA LEU A 227 -4.87 8.85 -17.05
C LEU A 227 -5.16 10.33 -16.92
N TYR A 228 -4.10 11.11 -16.72
CA TYR A 228 -4.13 12.53 -16.46
C TYR A 228 -3.62 13.27 -17.70
N VAL A 229 -4.43 13.26 -18.77
CA VAL A 229 -4.17 13.92 -20.07
C VAL A 229 -5.41 14.68 -20.54
N THR A 230 -5.94 15.55 -19.68
CA THR A 230 -7.22 16.23 -19.94
C THR A 230 -7.10 17.73 -19.78
N ASP A 231 -7.69 18.45 -20.73
CA ASP A 231 -8.09 19.84 -20.57
C ASP A 231 -9.34 19.90 -19.67
N PRO A 232 -9.33 20.63 -18.53
CA PRO A 232 -10.49 20.81 -17.66
C PRO A 232 -11.75 21.31 -18.39
N SER A 233 -11.59 22.04 -19.50
CA SER A 233 -12.69 22.56 -20.31
C SER A 233 -13.31 21.53 -21.27
N HIS A 234 -12.73 20.32 -21.39
CA HIS A 234 -13.18 19.25 -22.27
C HIS A 234 -13.36 19.66 -23.74
N ASN A 235 -12.63 20.67 -24.23
CA ASN A 235 -12.76 21.13 -25.62
C ASN A 235 -12.35 20.09 -26.68
N ASN A 236 -11.73 18.98 -26.24
CA ASN A 236 -11.23 17.92 -27.10
C ASN A 236 -12.26 16.81 -27.37
N LYS A 237 -13.57 17.10 -27.28
CA LYS A 237 -14.66 16.11 -27.45
C LYS A 237 -14.48 15.23 -28.70
N LYS A 238 -14.07 15.83 -29.82
CA LYS A 238 -13.85 15.13 -31.09
C LYS A 238 -12.70 14.11 -31.04
N LEU A 239 -11.66 14.36 -30.23
CA LEU A 239 -10.57 13.41 -30.03
C LEU A 239 -11.01 12.32 -29.04
N LEU A 240 -11.70 12.70 -27.98
CA LEU A 240 -12.24 11.77 -27.00
C LEU A 240 -13.17 10.74 -27.65
N GLU A 241 -14.07 11.15 -28.56
CA GLU A 241 -14.93 10.24 -29.35
C GLU A 241 -14.15 9.20 -30.17
N LYS A 242 -12.90 9.50 -30.54
CA LYS A 242 -12.03 8.62 -31.35
C LYS A 242 -11.00 7.87 -30.52
N LEU A 243 -10.96 8.11 -29.21
CA LEU A 243 -9.93 7.57 -28.33
C LEU A 243 -10.07 6.05 -28.15
N GLY A 244 -11.28 5.50 -28.22
CA GLY A 244 -11.53 4.06 -28.08
C GLY A 244 -12.43 3.76 -26.89
N LYS A 245 -12.14 2.69 -26.13
CA LYS A 245 -12.95 2.27 -24.98
C LYS A 245 -12.40 2.86 -23.69
N TYR A 246 -13.06 3.89 -23.20
CA TYR A 246 -12.71 4.55 -21.94
C TYR A 246 -13.96 4.99 -21.18
N SER A 247 -13.78 5.36 -19.93
CA SER A 247 -14.76 6.13 -19.15
C SER A 247 -14.08 7.39 -18.58
N MET A 248 -14.86 8.37 -18.14
CA MET A 248 -14.36 9.66 -17.65
C MET A 248 -14.71 9.88 -16.19
N GLY A 249 -13.73 10.31 -15.41
CA GLY A 249 -13.95 11.04 -14.17
C GLY A 249 -14.03 12.55 -14.43
N LYS A 250 -13.97 13.35 -13.36
CA LYS A 250 -14.01 14.82 -13.47
C LYS A 250 -12.78 15.41 -14.19
N ALA A 251 -11.62 14.78 -14.04
CA ALA A 251 -10.33 15.28 -14.54
C ALA A 251 -9.39 14.14 -14.99
N CYS A 252 -9.94 12.97 -15.31
CA CYS A 252 -9.14 11.82 -15.70
C CYS A 252 -9.91 10.87 -16.61
N ILE A 253 -9.15 10.20 -17.49
CA ILE A 253 -9.63 9.15 -18.37
C ILE A 253 -9.32 7.81 -17.71
N TYR A 254 -10.27 6.88 -17.77
CA TYR A 254 -10.11 5.51 -17.27
C TYR A 254 -10.21 4.49 -18.39
N PHE A 255 -9.29 3.52 -18.41
CA PHE A 255 -9.27 2.44 -19.39
C PHE A 255 -8.66 1.17 -18.78
N LYS A 256 -8.93 -0.01 -19.35
CA LYS A 256 -8.49 -1.28 -18.75
C LYS A 256 -7.13 -1.75 -19.26
N LYS A 257 -6.90 -1.66 -20.57
CA LYS A 257 -5.64 -2.04 -21.23
C LYS A 257 -5.32 -1.06 -22.37
N LEU A 258 -4.04 -0.91 -22.71
CA LEU A 258 -3.59 0.08 -23.69
C LEU A 258 -4.19 -0.16 -25.10
N GLU A 259 -4.44 -1.42 -25.47
CA GLU A 259 -5.13 -1.80 -26.71
C GLU A 259 -6.57 -1.28 -26.83
N ASP A 260 -7.19 -0.89 -25.71
CA ASP A 260 -8.51 -0.27 -25.74
C ASP A 260 -8.45 1.17 -26.30
N LEU A 261 -7.25 1.75 -26.44
CA LEU A 261 -7.02 3.11 -26.86
C LEU A 261 -6.37 3.21 -28.25
N ASN A 262 -6.74 4.24 -28.99
CA ASN A 262 -6.04 4.68 -30.19
C ASN A 262 -4.83 5.54 -29.78
N LEU A 263 -3.61 5.03 -30.01
CA LEU A 263 -2.37 5.68 -29.58
C LEU A 263 -2.11 7.02 -30.29
N ASP A 264 -2.47 7.16 -31.57
CA ASP A 264 -2.30 8.42 -32.31
C ASP A 264 -3.21 9.52 -31.75
N VAL A 265 -4.42 9.13 -31.31
CA VAL A 265 -5.37 10.04 -30.67
C VAL A 265 -4.91 10.38 -29.25
N LEU A 266 -4.40 9.40 -28.52
CA LEU A 266 -3.83 9.60 -27.18
C LEU A 266 -2.61 10.54 -27.20
N GLU A 267 -1.74 10.41 -28.20
CA GLU A 267 -0.60 11.31 -28.40
C GLU A 267 -1.09 12.76 -28.62
N LYS A 268 -2.07 12.95 -29.49
CA LYS A 268 -2.66 14.28 -29.76
C LYS A 268 -3.26 14.88 -28.50
N LEU A 269 -4.06 14.11 -27.75
CA LEU A 269 -4.62 14.54 -26.47
C LEU A 269 -3.53 14.94 -25.46
N SER A 270 -2.46 14.17 -25.38
CA SER A 270 -1.33 14.45 -24.49
C SER A 270 -0.63 15.76 -24.87
N LYS A 271 -0.36 15.97 -26.17
CA LYS A 271 0.26 17.21 -26.67
C LYS A 271 -0.64 18.43 -26.49
N GLU A 272 -1.94 18.31 -26.75
CA GLU A 272 -2.91 19.39 -26.52
C GLU A 272 -3.02 19.75 -25.03
N THR A 273 -2.99 18.75 -24.15
CA THR A 273 -2.98 18.98 -22.69
C THR A 273 -1.75 19.79 -22.27
N MET A 274 -0.55 19.41 -22.73
CA MET A 274 0.67 20.16 -22.42
C MET A 274 0.64 21.58 -22.98
N GLN A 275 0.13 21.78 -24.19
CA GLN A 275 -0.03 23.11 -24.80
C GLN A 275 -1.03 23.96 -24.01
N PHE A 276 -2.14 23.37 -23.56
CA PHE A 276 -3.12 24.04 -22.73
C PHE A 276 -2.50 24.49 -21.40
N ILE A 277 -1.83 23.58 -20.70
CA ILE A 277 -1.20 23.89 -19.40
C ILE A 277 -0.20 25.02 -19.55
N LYS A 278 0.71 24.93 -20.53
CA LYS A 278 1.72 25.97 -20.82
C LYS A 278 1.13 27.35 -21.14
N LYS A 279 -0.11 27.41 -21.62
CA LYS A 279 -0.79 28.67 -21.96
C LYS A 279 -1.49 29.31 -20.76
N HIS A 280 -1.89 28.52 -19.76
CA HIS A 280 -2.76 28.96 -18.67
C HIS A 280 -2.08 28.97 -17.29
N TYR A 281 -0.91 28.35 -17.17
CA TYR A 281 -0.08 28.27 -15.97
C TYR A 281 1.37 28.54 -16.33
#